data_AF-A0A535AX59-F1
#
_entry.id   AF-A0A535AX59-F1
#
_cell.length_a   1.000
_cell.length_b   1.000
_cell.length_c   1.000
_cell.angle_alpha   90.00
_cell.angle_beta   90.00
_cell.angle_gamma   90.00
#
_symmetry.space_group_name_H-M   'P 1'
#
loop_
_entity.id
_entity.type
_entity.pdbx_description
1 polymer ?
#
loop_
_entity_poly.entity_id
_entity_poly.type
_entity_poly.pdbx_seq_one_letter_code
_entity_poly.pdbx_strand_id
1 'polypeptide(L)'
;MAAKRIELRAGDVLWGTLCVDQNGVKSLDLASELTEPQIDSYSGGLAPYNSDGEPLQIQQAVEYVYLNDRHGNTHLRLRMNSNGEIVDVQHPLVSLMILLSGPGNVGSSSIQPGSLLFRFRWK
;
A
#
# COMPACT_ATOMS: atom_id res chain seq x y z
N MET A 1 -19.46 -1.51 -7.30
CA MET A 1 -18.53 -0.86 -8.26
C MET A 1 -17.48 -0.13 -7.44
N ALA A 2 -16.18 -0.31 -7.73
CA ALA A 2 -15.13 0.46 -7.06
C ALA A 2 -15.18 1.91 -7.53
N ALA A 3 -15.23 2.86 -6.60
CA ALA A 3 -15.17 4.30 -6.87
C ALA A 3 -13.74 4.77 -7.13
N LYS A 4 -12.74 4.06 -6.60
CA LYS A 4 -11.32 4.35 -6.82
C LYS A 4 -10.50 3.06 -6.91
N ARG A 5 -9.49 3.08 -7.79
CA ARG A 5 -8.52 1.99 -7.97
C ARG A 5 -7.11 2.57 -7.96
N ILE A 6 -6.21 1.92 -7.22
CA ILE A 6 -4.77 2.21 -7.20
C ILE A 6 -4.06 0.90 -7.42
N GLU A 7 -3.23 0.84 -8.45
CA GLU A 7 -2.42 -0.34 -8.74
C GLU A 7 -1.18 -0.36 -7.87
N LEU A 8 -0.81 -1.54 -7.38
CA LEU A 8 0.42 -1.80 -6.66
C LEU A 8 1.33 -2.60 -7.58
N ARG A 9 2.50 -2.05 -7.93
CA ARG A 9 3.41 -2.66 -8.92
C ARG A 9 4.81 -2.88 -8.35
N ALA A 10 5.45 -3.93 -8.84
CA ALA A 10 6.88 -4.18 -8.69
C ALA A 10 7.56 -4.01 -10.06
N GLY A 11 8.20 -2.86 -10.29
CA GLY A 11 8.56 -2.47 -11.65
C GLY A 11 7.31 -2.34 -12.52
N ASP A 12 7.28 -3.02 -13.66
CA ASP A 12 6.16 -3.02 -14.61
C ASP A 12 5.10 -4.09 -14.31
N VAL A 13 5.32 -4.94 -13.30
CA VAL A 13 4.42 -6.04 -12.97
C VAL A 13 3.36 -5.59 -11.97
N LEU A 14 2.09 -5.85 -12.27
CA LEU A 14 0.98 -5.64 -11.34
C LEU A 14 0.97 -6.74 -10.28
N TRP A 15 0.94 -6.33 -9.00
CA TRP A 15 0.88 -7.24 -7.86
C TRP A 15 -0.49 -7.23 -7.17
N GLY A 16 -1.17 -6.09 -7.21
CA GLY A 16 -2.53 -6.01 -6.71
C GLY A 16 -3.15 -4.65 -6.97
N THR A 17 -4.44 -4.54 -6.68
CA THR A 17 -5.19 -3.30 -6.80
C THR A 17 -5.82 -2.96 -5.46
N LEU A 18 -5.50 -1.79 -4.93
CA LEU A 18 -6.25 -1.16 -3.85
C LEU A 18 -7.55 -0.60 -4.41
N CYS A 19 -8.68 -1.10 -3.94
CA CYS A 19 -10.01 -0.70 -4.36
C CYS A 19 -10.69 0.05 -3.22
N VAL A 20 -11.36 1.16 -3.53
CA VAL A 20 -12.26 1.85 -2.59
C VAL A 20 -13.66 1.83 -3.17
N ASP A 21 -14.63 1.33 -2.41
CA ASP A 21 -16.02 1.33 -2.83
C ASP A 21 -16.71 2.68 -2.57
N GLN A 22 -17.98 2.77 -2.94
CA GLN A 22 -18.78 3.99 -2.78
C GLN A 22 -19.04 4.37 -1.31
N ASN A 23 -18.86 3.43 -0.38
CA ASN A 23 -19.00 3.63 1.06
C ASN A 23 -17.66 3.94 1.74
N GLY A 24 -16.56 4.01 0.99
CA GLY A 24 -15.22 4.22 1.52
C GLY A 24 -14.56 2.97 2.09
N VAL A 25 -15.15 1.78 1.89
CA VAL A 25 -14.54 0.50 2.27
C VAL A 25 -13.37 0.24 1.33
N LYS A 26 -12.23 -0.12 1.91
CA LYS A 26 -11.00 -0.39 1.16
C LYS A 26 -10.75 -1.88 1.13
N SER A 27 -10.55 -2.42 -0.05
CA SER A 27 -10.11 -3.80 -0.26
C SER A 27 -8.82 -3.82 -1.07
N LEU A 28 -8.12 -4.94 -0.99
CA LEU A 28 -7.01 -5.25 -1.87
C LEU A 28 -7.41 -6.44 -2.71
N ASP A 29 -7.25 -6.36 -4.03
CA ASP A 29 -7.41 -7.48 -4.95
C ASP A 29 -6.01 -7.88 -5.44
N LEU A 30 -5.55 -9.09 -5.12
CA LEU A 30 -4.26 -9.58 -5.63
C LEU A 30 -4.35 -9.90 -7.13
N ALA A 31 -3.25 -9.72 -7.84
CA ALA A 31 -3.14 -10.17 -9.22
C ALA A 31 -3.28 -11.71 -9.29
N SER A 32 -4.09 -12.19 -10.24
CA SER A 32 -4.53 -13.59 -10.33
C SER A 32 -3.40 -14.62 -10.51
N GLU A 33 -2.30 -14.16 -11.07
CA GLU A 33 -1.11 -14.92 -11.42
C GLU A 33 -0.11 -15.02 -10.27
N LEU A 34 -0.30 -14.28 -9.17
CA LEU A 34 0.58 -14.35 -8.02
C LEU A 34 0.35 -15.63 -7.21
N THR A 35 1.44 -16.33 -6.94
CA THR A 35 1.45 -17.50 -6.05
C THR A 35 1.86 -17.09 -4.64
N GLU A 36 1.44 -17.87 -3.63
CA GLU A 36 1.83 -17.59 -2.24
C GLU A 36 3.36 -17.51 -2.03
N PRO A 37 4.19 -18.40 -2.60
CA PRO A 37 5.65 -18.30 -2.47
C PRO A 37 6.24 -17.04 -3.10
N GLN A 38 5.67 -16.53 -4.18
CA GLN A 38 6.11 -15.26 -4.78
C GLN A 38 5.80 -14.09 -3.87
N ILE A 39 4.62 -14.10 -3.24
CA ILE A 39 4.23 -13.06 -2.29
C ILE A 39 5.14 -13.09 -1.06
N ASP A 40 5.42 -14.28 -0.51
CA ASP A 40 6.20 -14.45 0.72
C ASP A 40 7.68 -14.09 0.54
N SER A 41 8.25 -14.43 -0.63
CA SER A 41 9.67 -14.17 -0.92
C SER A 41 9.98 -12.74 -1.37
N TYR A 42 8.96 -11.92 -1.67
CA TYR A 42 9.17 -10.60 -2.24
C TYR A 42 9.30 -9.50 -1.18
N SER A 43 10.51 -8.93 -1.10
CA SER A 43 10.86 -7.84 -0.19
C SER A 43 11.18 -6.50 -0.90
N GLY A 44 10.99 -6.44 -2.23
CA GLY A 44 11.39 -5.30 -3.06
C GLY A 44 10.51 -4.05 -2.93
N GLY A 45 9.35 -4.18 -2.28
CA GLY A 45 8.40 -3.09 -2.10
C GLY A 45 7.56 -2.80 -3.36
N LEU A 46 6.32 -2.37 -3.13
CA LEU A 46 5.30 -2.12 -4.13
C LEU A 46 5.09 -0.61 -4.27
N ALA A 47 5.19 -0.13 -5.51
CA ALA A 47 4.94 1.25 -5.87
C ALA A 47 3.46 1.43 -6.27
N PRO A 48 2.76 2.43 -5.73
CA PRO A 48 1.37 2.70 -6.07
C PRO A 48 1.28 3.55 -7.35
N TYR A 49 0.30 3.26 -8.18
CA TYR A 49 -0.03 3.99 -9.40
C TYR A 49 -1.52 4.31 -9.43
N ASN A 50 -1.89 5.50 -9.90
CA ASN A 50 -3.29 5.85 -10.09
C ASN A 50 -3.90 5.13 -11.31
N SER A 51 -5.19 5.34 -11.56
CA SER A 51 -5.91 4.74 -12.69
C SER A 51 -5.40 5.15 -14.07
N ASP A 52 -4.67 6.26 -14.15
CA ASP A 52 -4.07 6.77 -15.39
C ASP A 52 -2.65 6.20 -15.61
N GLY A 53 -2.17 5.35 -14.69
CA GLY A 53 -0.83 4.77 -14.73
C GLY A 53 0.27 5.71 -14.29
N GLU A 54 -0.05 6.83 -13.63
CA GLU A 54 0.96 7.72 -13.06
C GLU A 54 1.36 7.26 -11.65
N PRO A 55 2.67 7.33 -11.31
CA PRO A 55 3.15 6.91 -10.00
C PRO A 55 2.66 7.85 -8.89
N LEU A 56 2.30 7.25 -7.76
CA LEU A 56 1.94 7.94 -6.53
C LEU A 56 3.09 7.87 -5.53
N GLN A 57 3.34 8.98 -4.85
CA GLN A 57 4.28 9.06 -3.74
C GLN A 57 3.63 8.51 -2.47
N ILE A 58 4.39 7.71 -1.73
CA ILE A 58 3.98 7.22 -0.42
C ILE A 58 4.55 8.12 0.65
N GLN A 59 3.68 8.66 1.49
CA GLN A 59 4.03 9.52 2.61
C GLN A 59 3.47 8.94 3.90
N GLN A 60 4.36 8.60 4.84
CA GLN A 60 3.96 8.14 6.16
C GLN A 60 3.77 9.30 7.15
N ALA A 61 2.73 9.19 7.97
CA ALA A 61 2.49 9.92 9.20
C ALA A 61 2.33 8.93 10.38
N VAL A 62 2.09 9.43 11.59
CA VAL A 62 2.04 8.62 12.81
C VAL A 62 1.06 7.45 12.73
N GLU A 63 -0.16 7.69 12.25
CA GLU A 63 -1.24 6.69 12.17
C GLU A 63 -1.72 6.41 10.75
N TYR A 64 -1.10 7.06 9.76
CA TYR A 64 -1.61 7.07 8.39
C TYR A 64 -0.49 6.96 7.37
N VAL A 65 -0.83 6.35 6.24
CA VAL A 65 -0.05 6.40 5.01
C VAL A 65 -0.88 7.11 3.96
N TYR A 66 -0.30 8.10 3.30
CA TYR A 66 -0.90 8.89 2.25
C TYR A 66 -0.28 8.51 0.90
N LEU A 67 -1.14 8.27 -0.09
CA LEU A 67 -0.75 8.06 -1.48
C LEU A 67 -1.06 9.35 -2.23
N ASN A 68 -0.02 10.08 -2.64
CA ASN A 68 -0.14 11.43 -3.18
C ASN A 68 0.33 11.47 -4.64
N ASP A 69 -0.28 12.32 -5.47
CA ASP A 69 0.30 12.61 -6.79
C ASP A 69 1.49 13.56 -6.70
N ARG A 70 2.13 13.82 -7.84
CA ARG A 70 3.26 14.76 -7.97
C ARG A 70 2.91 16.22 -7.59
N HIS A 71 1.63 16.57 -7.55
CA HIS A 71 1.14 17.89 -7.17
C HIS A 71 0.83 17.98 -5.67
N GLY A 72 0.98 16.87 -4.94
CA GLY A 72 0.71 16.78 -3.50
C GLY A 72 -0.76 16.50 -3.18
N ASN A 73 -1.61 16.19 -4.16
CA ASN A 73 -3.00 15.84 -3.88
C ASN A 73 -3.07 14.40 -3.35
N THR A 74 -3.75 14.23 -2.22
CA THR A 74 -3.98 12.91 -1.63
C THR A 74 -4.99 12.12 -2.46
N HIS A 75 -4.54 11.02 -3.03
CA HIS A 75 -5.39 10.05 -3.71
C HIS A 75 -6.03 9.08 -2.73
N LEU A 76 -5.26 8.55 -1.79
CA LEU A 76 -5.76 7.60 -0.81
C LEU A 76 -5.06 7.79 0.52
N ARG A 77 -5.83 7.74 1.60
CA ARG A 77 -5.32 7.66 2.97
C ARG A 77 -5.55 6.25 3.48
N LEU A 78 -4.54 5.60 4.01
CA LEU A 78 -4.56 4.28 4.62
C LEU A 78 -4.27 4.43 6.11
N ARG A 79 -4.98 3.71 6.98
CA ARG A 79 -4.74 3.72 8.43
C ARG A 79 -3.75 2.63 8.77
N MET A 80 -2.78 2.98 9.59
CA MET A 80 -1.66 2.14 9.98
C MET A 80 -1.64 1.97 11.51
N ASN A 81 -1.22 0.80 12.01
CA ASN A 81 -0.94 0.60 13.43
C ASN A 81 0.54 0.92 13.77
N SER A 82 0.94 0.75 15.03
CA SER A 82 2.31 1.05 15.47
C SER A 82 3.39 0.15 14.87
N ASN A 83 3.04 -1.01 14.28
CA ASN A 83 3.99 -1.92 13.68
C ASN A 83 4.19 -1.68 12.17
N GLY A 84 3.50 -0.69 11.59
CA GLY A 84 3.55 -0.37 10.16
C GLY A 84 2.51 -1.09 9.30
N GLU A 85 1.66 -1.94 9.88
CA GLU A 85 0.60 -2.64 9.16
C GLU A 85 -0.60 -1.73 8.90
N ILE A 86 -1.10 -1.81 7.67
CA ILE A 86 -2.31 -1.14 7.22
C ILE A 86 -3.52 -1.95 7.69
N VAL A 87 -4.32 -1.34 8.56
CA VAL A 87 -5.40 -2.02 9.29
C VAL A 87 -6.79 -1.77 8.70
N ASP A 88 -6.93 -0.82 7.79
CA ASP A 88 -8.21 -0.45 7.18
C ASP A 88 -8.38 -0.93 5.73
N VAL A 89 -7.57 -1.89 5.30
CA VAL A 89 -7.68 -2.57 3.99
C VAL A 89 -8.05 -4.04 4.21
N GLN A 90 -9.12 -4.47 3.54
CA GLN A 90 -9.66 -5.82 3.63
C GLN A 90 -9.05 -6.73 2.55
N HIS A 91 -8.48 -7.85 2.99
CA HIS A 91 -8.12 -8.98 2.12
C HIS A 91 -8.03 -10.26 2.97
N PRO A 92 -8.50 -11.42 2.46
CA PRO A 92 -8.55 -12.65 3.25
C PRO A 92 -7.18 -13.25 3.60
N LEU A 93 -6.16 -13.06 2.76
CA LEU A 93 -4.88 -13.78 2.91
C LEU A 93 -3.69 -12.90 3.32
N VAL A 94 -3.74 -11.61 2.99
CA VAL A 94 -2.60 -10.70 3.18
C VAL A 94 -3.03 -9.41 3.84
N SER A 95 -2.11 -8.77 4.57
CA SER A 95 -2.17 -7.37 4.94
C SER A 95 -1.11 -6.59 4.17
N LEU A 96 -1.32 -5.28 4.07
CA LEU A 96 -0.32 -4.35 3.58
C LEU A 96 0.51 -3.86 4.75
N MET A 97 1.81 -3.68 4.57
CA MET A 97 2.65 -2.95 5.52
C MET A 97 3.45 -1.87 4.80
N ILE A 98 3.86 -0.85 5.54
CA ILE A 98 4.84 0.13 5.06
C ILE A 98 6.27 -0.37 5.31
N LEU A 99 7.13 -0.24 4.30
CA LEU A 99 8.58 -0.34 4.41
C LEU A 99 9.16 1.07 4.37
N LEU A 100 9.89 1.45 5.41
CA LEU A 100 10.57 2.73 5.48
C LEU A 100 11.92 2.68 4.75
N SER A 101 12.17 3.68 3.90
CA SER A 101 13.48 3.85 3.25
C SER A 101 14.38 4.74 4.11
N GLY A 102 15.04 4.18 5.13
CA GLY A 102 16.09 4.87 5.89
C GLY A 102 16.12 4.59 7.40
N PRO A 103 17.20 4.99 8.11
CA PRO A 103 17.28 4.88 9.57
C PRO A 103 16.35 5.91 10.22
N GLY A 104 15.10 5.53 10.49
CA GLY A 104 14.10 6.37 11.14
C GLY A 104 13.54 5.69 12.38
N ASN A 105 13.83 6.21 13.57
CA ASN A 105 13.22 5.78 14.81
C ASN A 105 11.69 5.94 14.73
N VAL A 106 10.97 4.85 15.01
CA VAL A 106 9.53 4.87 15.27
C VAL A 106 9.29 5.77 16.49
N GLY A 107 8.92 7.04 16.26
CA GLY A 107 8.53 7.91 17.37
C GLY A 107 8.82 9.40 17.25
N SER A 108 9.52 9.90 16.21
CA SER A 108 9.80 11.34 16.14
C SER A 108 9.89 11.84 14.70
N SER A 109 8.76 12.38 14.21
CA SER A 109 8.61 13.36 13.13
C SER A 109 9.66 13.38 12.01
N SER A 110 9.33 12.75 10.88
CA SER A 110 9.67 13.21 9.51
C SER A 110 8.75 12.48 8.53
N ILE A 111 8.27 13.20 7.50
CA ILE A 111 7.64 12.58 6.33
C ILE A 111 8.74 11.80 5.59
N GLN A 112 8.60 10.48 5.51
CA GLN A 112 9.59 9.63 4.84
C GLN A 112 9.00 8.98 3.60
N PRO A 113 9.75 8.93 2.49
CA PRO A 113 9.39 8.09 1.36
C PRO A 113 9.44 6.61 1.80
N GLY A 114 8.41 5.87 1.42
CA GLY A 114 8.30 4.45 1.73
C GLY A 114 7.83 3.63 0.54
N SER A 115 7.82 2.32 0.69
CA SER A 115 7.19 1.37 -0.23
C SER A 115 6.18 0.52 0.53
N LEU A 116 5.19 -0.04 -0.16
CA LEU A 116 4.25 -0.98 0.45
C LEU A 116 4.76 -2.41 0.31
N LEU A 117 4.40 -3.32 1.20
CA LEU A 117 4.67 -4.75 1.02
C LEU A 117 3.46 -5.58 1.40
N PHE A 118 3.35 -6.77 0.83
CA PHE A 118 2.40 -7.77 1.28
C PHE A 118 2.99 -8.55 2.45
N ARG A 119 2.14 -8.84 3.44
CA ARG A 119 2.45 -9.76 4.53
C ARG A 119 1.31 -10.75 4.69
N PHE A 120 1.62 -12.04 4.77
CA PHE A 120 0.59 -13.02 5.08
C PHE A 120 0.01 -12.80 6.48
N ARG A 121 -1.32 -12.83 6.55
CA ARG A 121 -2.03 -12.92 7.82
C ARG A 121 -1.84 -14.36 8.30
N TRP A 122 -1.09 -14.55 9.38
CA TRP A 122 -0.91 -15.87 9.98
C TRP A 122 -2.30 -16.42 10.35
N LYS A 123 -2.55 -17.69 10.04
CA LYS A 123 -3.73 -18.43 10.53
C LYS A 123 -3.56 -18.78 12.00
#